data_AF-A0A6C8GMA2-F1
#
_entry.id   AF-A0A6C8GMA2-F1
#
_cell.length_a   1.000
_cell.length_b   1.000
_cell.length_c   1.000
_cell.angle_alpha   90.00
_cell.angle_beta   90.00
_cell.angle_gamma   90.00
#
_symmetry.space_group_name_H-M   'P 1'
#
loop_
_entity.id
_entity.type
_entity.pdbx_description
1 polymer ?
#
loop_
_entity_poly.entity_id
_entity_poly.type
_entity_poly.pdbx_seq_one_letter_code
_entity_poly.pdbx_strand_id
1 'polypeptide(L)' 'MAESFLREGTQKIISGQPLIYGQSITDPCLNWEDTEVLLEKLAAAVDSRF' A
#
# COMPACT_ATOMS: atom_id res chain seq x y z
N MET A 1 -10.41 -5.63 -3.40
CA MET A 1 -9.26 -5.00 -4.08
C MET A 1 -8.73 -3.93 -3.14
N ALA A 2 -7.42 -3.86 -2.94
CA ALA A 2 -6.77 -2.87 -2.10
C ALA A 2 -5.55 -2.31 -2.84
N GLU A 3 -5.30 -1.01 -2.71
CA GLU A 3 -4.13 -0.35 -3.29
C GLU A 3 -3.03 -0.23 -2.23
N SER A 4 -1.86 -0.76 -2.55
CA SER A 4 -0.71 -0.83 -1.65
C SER A 4 0.56 -0.43 -2.39
N PHE A 5 1.49 0.14 -1.64
CA PHE A 5 2.82 0.47 -2.12
C PHE A 5 3.81 0.36 -0.95
N LEU A 6 5.11 0.56 -1.21
CA LEU A 6 6.12 0.36 -0.16
C LEU A 6 5.96 1.37 0.98
N ARG A 7 5.63 2.62 0.64
CA ARG A 7 5.31 3.71 1.56
C ARG A 7 3.86 4.11 1.39
N GLU A 8 3.26 4.49 2.51
CA GLU A 8 1.88 4.94 2.57
C GLU A 8 1.64 6.26 1.82
N GLY A 9 0.37 6.52 1.53
CA GLY A 9 -0.11 7.77 0.99
C GLY A 9 0.24 7.95 -0.49
N THR A 10 0.37 9.22 -0.88
CA THR A 10 0.67 9.64 -2.25
C THR A 10 1.61 10.85 -2.24
N GLN A 11 2.33 11.05 -3.33
CA GLN A 11 3.23 12.17 -3.56
C GLN A 11 2.84 12.93 -4.82
N LYS A 12 3.10 14.24 -4.82
CA LYS A 12 2.89 15.08 -6.01
C LYS A 12 4.15 15.11 -6.87
N ILE A 13 3.96 15.12 -8.18
CA ILE A 13 5.04 15.38 -9.12
C ILE A 13 5.31 16.89 -9.14
N ILE A 14 6.47 17.30 -8.62
CA ILE A 14 6.92 18.70 -8.61
C ILE A 14 8.22 18.79 -9.41
N SER A 15 8.26 19.67 -10.41
CA SER A 15 9.43 19.83 -11.27
C SER A 15 10.68 20.17 -10.46
N GLY A 16 11.79 19.47 -10.75
CA GLY A 16 13.07 19.65 -10.07
C GLY A 16 13.16 18.99 -8.68
N GLN A 17 12.08 18.36 -8.17
CA GLN A 17 12.12 17.60 -6.92
C GLN A 17 12.19 16.09 -7.22
N PRO A 18 13.10 15.34 -6.57
CA PRO A 18 13.15 13.89 -6.71
C PRO A 18 11.91 13.25 -6.09
N LEU A 19 11.42 12.18 -6.71
CA LEU A 19 10.33 11.38 -6.15
C LEU A 19 10.83 10.51 -5.01
N ILE A 20 9.98 10.32 -4.00
CA ILE A 20 10.16 9.36 -2.93
C ILE A 20 9.95 7.96 -3.53
N TYR A 21 11.00 7.16 -3.52
CA TYR A 21 10.92 5.79 -3.99
C TYR A 21 9.87 5.01 -3.19
N GLY A 22 9.03 4.27 -3.90
CA GLY A 22 8.03 3.43 -3.26
C GLY A 22 6.86 4.21 -2.65
N GLN A 23 6.58 5.46 -3.07
CA GLN A 23 5.33 6.18 -2.75
C GLN A 23 4.49 6.44 -4.02
N SER A 24 3.17 6.22 -3.95
CA SER A 24 2.26 6.39 -5.10
C SER A 24 2.27 7.83 -5.63
N ILE A 25 2.10 8.05 -6.93
CA ILE A 25 1.96 9.38 -7.56
C ILE A 25 0.51 9.69 -7.95
N THR A 26 -0.42 8.76 -7.69
CA THR A 26 -1.84 8.87 -8.02
C THR A 26 -2.64 8.84 -6.71
N ASP A 27 -3.35 7.75 -6.45
CA ASP A 27 -4.19 7.58 -5.27
C ASP A 27 -3.36 7.15 -4.06
N PRO A 28 -3.78 7.50 -2.83
CA PRO A 28 -3.07 7.13 -1.61
C PRO A 28 -3.15 5.63 -1.36
N CYS A 29 -1.99 5.00 -1.10
CA CYS A 29 -1.89 3.56 -0.87
C CYS A 29 -1.57 3.23 0.60
N LEU A 30 -1.85 1.99 1.01
CA LEU A 30 -1.29 1.40 2.24
C LEU A 30 0.23 1.24 2.11
N ASN A 31 0.96 1.30 3.23
CA ASN A 31 2.38 0.89 3.28
C ASN A 31 2.52 -0.64 3.26
N TRP A 32 3.77 -1.11 3.23
CA TRP A 32 4.07 -2.54 3.17
C TRP A 32 3.61 -3.29 4.44
N GLU A 33 3.90 -2.75 5.62
CA GLU A 33 3.60 -3.39 6.90
C GLU A 33 2.08 -3.61 7.08
N ASP A 34 1.27 -2.61 6.74
CA ASP A 34 -0.19 -2.72 6.79
C ASP A 34 -0.72 -3.67 5.72
N THR A 35 -0.04 -3.76 4.58
CA THR A 35 -0.39 -4.70 3.50
C THR A 35 -0.15 -6.15 3.92
N GLU A 36 0.97 -6.45 4.57
CA GLU A 36 1.26 -7.77 5.12
C GLU A 36 0.17 -8.18 6.13
N VAL A 37 -0.15 -7.29 7.07
CA VAL A 37 -1.21 -7.53 8.06
C VAL A 37 -2.58 -7.72 7.39
N LEU A 38 -2.91 -6.96 6.35
CA LEU A 38 -4.15 -7.13 5.59
C LEU A 38 -4.21 -8.50 4.93
N LEU A 39 -3.13 -8.93 4.27
CA LEU A 39 -3.06 -10.22 3.59
C LEU A 39 -3.16 -11.39 4.57
N GLU A 40 -2.46 -11.33 5.71
CA GLU A 40 -2.55 -12.34 6.77
C GLU A 40 -3.99 -12.47 7.30
N LYS A 41 -4.66 -11.34 7.55
CA LYS A 41 -6.07 -11.33 8.00
C LYS A 41 -7.01 -11.95 6.97
N LEU A 42 -6.80 -11.63 5.69
CA LEU A 42 -7.62 -12.20 4.61
C LEU A 42 -7.38 -13.70 4.45
N ALA A 43 -6.13 -14.17 4.58
CA ALA A 43 -5.80 -15.59 4.55
C ALA A 43 -6.48 -16.32 5.72
N ALA A 44 -6.30 -15.83 6.95
CA ALA A 44 -6.92 -16.43 8.14
C ALA A 44 -8.45 -16.48 8.05
N ALA A 45 -9.09 -15.44 7.49
CA ALA A 45 -10.53 -15.41 7.29
C ALA A 45 -11.01 -16.42 6.24
N VAL A 46 -10.21 -16.71 5.22
CA VAL A 46 -10.51 -17.77 4.24
C VAL A 46 -10.36 -19.15 4.87
N ASP A 47 -9.30 -19.36 5.66
CA ASP A 47 -9.05 -20.62 6.36
C ASP A 47 -10.13 -20.94 7.39
N SER A 48 -10.65 -19.93 8.10
CA SER A 48 -11.69 -20.12 9.11
C SER A 48 -13.13 -20.14 8.56
N ARG A 49 -13.32 -20.11 7.24
CA ARG A 49 -14.64 -19.95 6.62
C ARG A 49 -15.43 -21.26 6.51
N PHE A 50 -14.75 -22.40 6.56
CA PHE A 50 -15.30 -23.75 6.40
C PHE A 50 -14.84 -24.66 7.54
#